data_AF-A0A9E0TCF7-F1
#
_entry.id   AF-A0A9E0TCF7-F1
#
_cell.length_a   1.000
_cell.length_b   1.000
_cell.length_c   1.000
_cell.angle_alpha   90.00
_cell.angle_beta   90.00
_cell.angle_gamma   90.00
#
_symmetry.space_group_name_H-M   'P 1'
#
loop_
_entity.id
_entity.type
_entity.pdbx_description
1 polymer ?
#
loop_
_entity_poly.entity_id
_entity_poly.type
_entity_poly.pdbx_seq_one_letter_code
_entity_poly.pdbx_strand_id
1 'polypeptide(L)'
;MQTAQHITTAEAQVLETQLPQGLTEQMREVALCLFEALALADGRAGNPRPCNDWLARLQQLAQLALAQLAHLAAHIGGSSFYIAKGVAVHLTARDREMCARFRGNNYAALAREYRLTEMRVRQIVGAWQQEQFLRRQGQLPGLD
;
A
#
# COMPACT_ATOMS: atom_id res chain seq x y z
N MET A 1 -19.30 0.20 -15.10
CA MET A 1 -19.04 -0.45 -13.80
C MET A 1 -18.47 -1.82 -14.08
N GLN A 2 -17.15 -2.00 -13.98
CA GLN A 2 -16.58 -3.36 -13.95
C GLN A 2 -16.91 -3.95 -12.58
N THR A 3 -17.59 -5.09 -12.56
CA THR A 3 -17.78 -5.89 -11.36
C THR A 3 -16.38 -6.12 -10.78
N ALA A 4 -16.12 -5.68 -9.55
CA ALA A 4 -14.85 -5.96 -8.89
C ALA A 4 -14.71 -7.48 -8.83
N GLN A 5 -13.82 -8.04 -9.64
CA GLN A 5 -13.47 -9.44 -9.54
C GLN A 5 -12.78 -9.61 -8.18
N HIS A 6 -13.25 -10.57 -7.40
CA HIS A 6 -12.69 -10.96 -6.12
C HIS A 6 -12.35 -12.44 -6.20
N ILE A 7 -11.32 -12.85 -5.46
CA ILE A 7 -11.05 -14.27 -5.28
C ILE A 7 -12.17 -14.92 -4.44
N THR A 8 -12.45 -16.19 -4.71
CA THR A 8 -13.44 -16.95 -3.93
C THR A 8 -12.83 -17.52 -2.65
N THR A 9 -13.67 -17.98 -1.72
CA THR A 9 -13.23 -18.68 -0.52
C THR A 9 -12.39 -19.92 -0.86
N ALA A 10 -12.73 -20.64 -1.93
CA ALA A 10 -11.98 -21.83 -2.36
C ALA A 10 -10.56 -21.46 -2.84
N GLU A 11 -10.41 -20.32 -3.50
CA GLU A 11 -9.12 -19.81 -3.97
C GLU A 11 -8.30 -19.27 -2.79
N ALA A 12 -8.91 -18.52 -1.88
CA ALA A 12 -8.28 -18.02 -0.66
C ALA A 12 -7.78 -19.15 0.26
N GLN A 13 -8.50 -20.28 0.32
CA GLN A 13 -8.10 -21.44 1.10
C GLN A 13 -6.72 -21.99 0.69
N VAL A 14 -6.33 -21.84 -0.58
CA VAL A 14 -5.01 -22.28 -1.07
C VAL A 14 -3.87 -21.55 -0.37
N LEU A 15 -4.03 -20.24 -0.11
CA LEU A 15 -3.08 -19.47 0.69
C LEU A 15 -3.11 -19.91 2.15
N GLU A 16 -4.30 -20.03 2.74
CA GLU A 16 -4.46 -20.36 4.17
C GLU A 16 -3.74 -21.65 4.56
N THR A 17 -3.78 -22.68 3.71
CA THR A 17 -3.07 -23.95 3.95
C THR A 17 -1.55 -23.85 3.96
N GLN A 18 -0.98 -22.76 3.44
CA GLN A 18 0.46 -22.55 3.32
C GLN A 18 0.99 -21.51 4.33
N LEU A 19 0.11 -20.80 5.05
CA LEU A 19 0.52 -19.77 5.98
C LEU A 19 1.35 -20.35 7.14
N PRO A 20 2.53 -19.79 7.45
CA PRO A 20 3.30 -20.23 8.60
C PRO A 20 2.56 -20.00 9.92
N GLN A 21 2.85 -20.86 10.90
CA GLN A 21 2.35 -20.71 12.26
C GLN A 21 2.92 -19.44 12.92
N GLY A 22 2.14 -18.80 13.78
CA GLY A 22 2.58 -17.63 14.54
C GLY A 22 2.48 -16.28 13.81
N LEU A 23 1.98 -16.24 12.56
CA LEU A 23 1.63 -14.99 11.89
C LEU A 23 0.56 -14.22 12.68
N THR A 24 0.78 -12.91 12.85
CA THR A 24 -0.24 -12.00 13.38
C THR A 24 -1.40 -11.87 12.38
N GLU A 25 -2.57 -11.47 12.87
CA GLU A 25 -3.76 -11.22 12.01
C GLU A 25 -3.44 -10.22 10.90
N GLN A 26 -2.75 -9.12 11.23
CA GLN A 26 -2.35 -8.13 10.24
C GLN A 26 -1.40 -8.70 9.18
N MET A 27 -0.47 -9.58 9.54
CA MET A 27 0.41 -10.21 8.54
C MET A 27 -0.36 -11.19 7.64
N ARG A 28 -1.41 -11.85 8.15
CA ARG A 28 -2.32 -12.67 7.33
C ARG A 28 -3.09 -11.82 6.33
N GLU A 29 -3.62 -10.67 6.77
CA GLU A 29 -4.29 -9.73 5.87
C GLU A 29 -3.36 -9.23 4.76
N VAL A 30 -2.10 -8.91 5.09
CA VAL A 30 -1.11 -8.50 4.08
C VAL A 30 -0.82 -9.66 3.11
N ALA A 31 -0.65 -10.89 3.60
CA ALA A 31 -0.45 -12.06 2.76
C ALA A 31 -1.61 -12.24 1.77
N LEU A 32 -2.85 -12.11 2.27
CA LEU A 32 -4.06 -12.21 1.46
C LEU A 32 -4.12 -11.11 0.40
N CYS A 33 -3.82 -9.85 0.76
CA CYS A 33 -3.77 -8.74 -0.19
C CYS A 33 -2.77 -8.99 -1.33
N LEU A 34 -1.57 -9.48 -1.01
CA LEU A 34 -0.54 -9.77 -2.02
C LEU A 34 -0.98 -10.92 -2.94
N PHE A 35 -1.53 -11.99 -2.35
CA PHE A 35 -2.02 -13.14 -3.09
C PHE A 35 -3.21 -12.80 -4.00
N GLU A 36 -4.19 -12.06 -3.49
CA GLU A 36 -5.37 -11.64 -4.24
C GLU A 36 -4.96 -10.81 -5.47
N ALA A 37 -4.02 -9.86 -5.30
CA ALA A 37 -3.50 -9.08 -6.42
C ALA A 37 -2.88 -9.94 -7.52
N LEU A 38 -2.12 -10.98 -7.15
CA LEU A 38 -1.52 -11.92 -8.09
C LEU A 38 -2.59 -12.79 -8.79
N ALA A 39 -3.56 -13.30 -8.03
CA ALA A 39 -4.61 -14.15 -8.57
C ALA A 39 -5.53 -13.39 -9.54
N LEU A 40 -5.89 -12.15 -9.20
CA LEU A 40 -6.66 -11.26 -10.08
C LEU A 40 -5.89 -10.92 -11.36
N ALA A 41 -4.58 -10.68 -11.28
CA ALA A 41 -3.75 -10.39 -12.44
C ALA A 41 -3.64 -11.57 -13.42
N ASP A 42 -3.79 -12.81 -12.95
CA ASP A 42 -3.82 -14.01 -13.80
C ASP A 42 -5.13 -14.11 -14.62
N GLY A 43 -6.20 -13.42 -14.19
CA GLY A 43 -7.47 -13.31 -14.93
C GLY A 43 -8.43 -14.50 -14.79
N ARG A 44 -8.00 -15.58 -14.13
CA ARG A 44 -8.81 -16.79 -13.85
C ARG A 44 -9.56 -16.76 -12.51
N ALA A 45 -9.30 -15.75 -11.68
CA ALA A 45 -9.90 -15.60 -10.35
C ALA A 45 -11.43 -15.47 -10.39
N GLY A 46 -12.07 -15.85 -9.28
CA GLY A 46 -13.52 -15.82 -9.14
C GLY A 46 -14.19 -17.17 -9.42
N ASN A 47 -13.41 -18.26 -9.52
CA ASN A 47 -13.96 -19.60 -9.70
C ASN A 47 -14.21 -20.27 -8.34
N PRO A 48 -15.47 -20.62 -7.97
CA PRO A 48 -15.76 -21.28 -6.70
C PRO A 48 -15.32 -22.75 -6.65
N ARG A 49 -14.97 -23.34 -7.80
CA ARG A 49 -14.45 -24.71 -7.94
C ARG A 49 -13.26 -24.68 -8.91
N PRO A 50 -12.11 -24.14 -8.46
CA PRO A 50 -10.92 -24.04 -9.29
C PRO A 50 -10.50 -25.42 -9.80
N CYS A 51 -10.24 -25.52 -11.10
CA CYS A 51 -9.75 -26.77 -11.70
C CYS A 51 -8.31 -27.07 -11.27
N ASN A 52 -7.84 -28.30 -11.50
CA ASN A 52 -6.52 -28.74 -11.04
C ASN A 52 -5.37 -27.86 -11.55
N ASP A 53 -5.41 -27.42 -12.82
CA ASP A 53 -4.41 -26.51 -13.38
C ASP A 53 -4.42 -25.16 -12.66
N TRP A 54 -5.61 -24.62 -12.37
CA TRP A 54 -5.74 -23.37 -11.63
C TRP A 54 -5.31 -23.51 -10.17
N LEU A 55 -5.63 -24.61 -9.51
CA LEU A 55 -5.14 -24.92 -8.15
C LEU A 55 -3.61 -24.97 -8.10
N ALA A 56 -2.96 -25.63 -9.07
CA ALA A 56 -1.50 -25.67 -9.16
C ALA A 56 -0.91 -24.27 -9.34
N ARG A 57 -1.55 -23.44 -10.17
CA ARG A 57 -1.14 -22.04 -10.33
C ARG A 57 -1.34 -21.22 -9.06
N LEU A 58 -2.48 -21.34 -8.38
CA LEU A 58 -2.75 -20.67 -7.10
C LEU A 58 -1.72 -21.06 -6.04
N GLN A 59 -1.27 -22.32 -6.01
CA GLN A 59 -0.19 -22.75 -5.12
C GLN A 59 1.12 -21.99 -5.39
N GLN A 60 1.50 -21.84 -6.66
CA GLN A 60 2.69 -21.04 -7.04
C GLN A 60 2.54 -19.56 -6.67
N LEU A 61 1.36 -18.97 -6.89
CA LEU A 61 1.09 -17.59 -6.54
C LEU A 61 1.11 -17.36 -5.02
N ALA A 62 0.60 -18.31 -4.24
CA ALA A 62 0.67 -18.28 -2.78
C ALA A 62 2.12 -18.33 -2.30
N GLN A 63 2.96 -19.20 -2.87
CA GLN A 63 4.39 -19.24 -2.54
C GLN A 63 5.09 -17.92 -2.84
N LEU A 64 4.75 -17.28 -3.97
CA LEU A 64 5.29 -15.95 -4.32
C LEU A 64 4.83 -14.87 -3.33
N ALA A 65 3.56 -14.85 -2.94
CA ALA A 65 3.04 -13.91 -1.95
C ALA A 65 3.72 -14.08 -0.58
N LEU A 66 3.97 -15.32 -0.15
CA LEU A 66 4.70 -15.60 1.08
C LEU A 66 6.17 -15.16 1.02
N ALA A 67 6.83 -15.35 -0.13
CA ALA A 67 8.19 -14.85 -0.34
C ALA A 67 8.25 -13.31 -0.27
N GLN A 68 7.27 -12.62 -0.85
CA GLN A 68 7.13 -11.16 -0.75
C GLN A 68 6.90 -10.71 0.69
N LEU A 69 6.00 -11.36 1.42
CA LEU A 69 5.75 -11.06 2.84
C LEU A 69 7.02 -11.23 3.68
N ALA A 70 7.75 -12.33 3.49
CA ALA A 70 9.00 -12.58 4.20
C ALA A 70 10.04 -11.49 3.91
N HIS A 71 10.15 -11.05 2.65
CA HIS A 71 11.04 -9.96 2.27
C HIS A 71 10.63 -8.62 2.90
N LEU A 72 9.33 -8.29 2.91
CA LEU A 72 8.82 -7.10 3.59
C LEU A 72 9.12 -7.14 5.09
N ALA A 73 8.90 -8.29 5.74
CA ALA A 73 9.19 -8.45 7.17
C ALA A 73 10.69 -8.28 7.48
N ALA A 74 11.58 -8.79 6.62
CA ALA A 74 13.03 -8.69 6.80
C ALA A 74 13.57 -7.26 6.63
N HIS A 75 12.97 -6.46 5.73
CA HIS A 75 13.50 -5.14 5.37
C HIS A 75 12.75 -3.95 5.97
N ILE A 76 11.46 -4.10 6.22
CA ILE A 76 10.56 -3.03 6.69
C ILE A 76 9.98 -3.37 8.08
N GLY A 77 10.17 -4.60 8.56
CA GLY A 77 9.77 -5.03 9.90
C GLY A 77 10.42 -4.21 11.02
N GLY A 78 9.73 -4.16 12.16
CA GLY A 78 10.18 -3.38 13.33
C GLY A 78 9.84 -1.89 13.28
N SER A 79 9.34 -1.38 12.14
CA SER A 79 8.90 0.01 11.97
C SER A 79 7.40 0.09 11.70
N SER A 80 6.73 1.10 12.25
CA SER A 80 5.35 1.43 11.86
C SER A 80 5.38 2.22 10.56
N PHE A 81 4.72 1.72 9.51
CA PHE A 81 4.60 2.42 8.23
C PHE A 81 3.14 2.53 7.79
N TYR A 82 2.79 3.66 7.18
CA TYR A 82 1.44 3.96 6.75
C TYR A 82 1.27 3.71 5.25
N ILE A 83 0.29 2.87 4.88
CA ILE A 83 -0.12 2.64 3.49
C ILE A 83 -1.30 3.58 3.19
N ALA A 84 -1.07 4.60 2.37
CA ALA A 84 -2.13 5.49 1.92
C ALA A 84 -3.07 4.76 0.94
N LYS A 85 -4.39 5.04 1.00
CA LYS A 85 -5.31 4.61 -0.07
C LYS A 85 -5.03 5.43 -1.34
N GLY A 86 -4.52 4.78 -2.40
CA GLY A 86 -4.20 5.39 -3.70
C GLY A 86 -2.69 5.49 -3.98
N VAL A 87 -2.30 5.34 -5.25
CA VAL A 87 -0.89 5.20 -5.71
C VAL A 87 -0.10 6.52 -5.65
N ALA A 88 -0.76 7.65 -5.44
CA ALA A 88 -0.11 8.93 -5.19
C ALA A 88 -0.92 9.73 -4.16
N VAL A 89 -0.26 10.27 -3.15
CA VAL A 89 -0.81 11.40 -2.38
C VAL A 89 -0.79 12.60 -3.32
N HIS A 90 -1.75 12.68 -4.24
CA HIS A 90 -1.99 13.94 -4.93
C HIS A 90 -2.47 14.93 -3.87
N LEU A 91 -1.63 15.91 -3.58
CA LEU A 91 -2.01 17.02 -2.72
C LEU A 91 -3.26 17.66 -3.32
N THR A 92 -4.37 17.58 -2.60
CA THR A 92 -5.59 18.27 -2.98
C THR A 92 -5.37 19.78 -2.93
N ALA A 93 -6.26 20.57 -3.53
CA ALA A 93 -6.19 22.03 -3.42
C ALA A 93 -6.15 22.50 -1.95
N ARG A 94 -6.94 21.85 -1.08
CA ARG A 94 -6.92 22.07 0.37
C ARG A 94 -5.56 21.76 0.99
N ASP A 95 -4.95 20.64 0.62
CA ASP A 95 -3.66 20.23 1.17
C ASP A 95 -2.56 21.22 0.76
N ARG A 96 -2.60 21.72 -0.48
CA ARG A 96 -1.70 22.78 -0.96
C ARG A 96 -1.89 24.09 -0.21
N GLU A 97 -3.13 24.50 0.04
CA GLU A 97 -3.44 25.69 0.86
C GLU A 97 -2.90 25.53 2.29
N MET A 98 -3.12 24.37 2.91
CA MET A 98 -2.60 24.04 4.23
C MET A 98 -1.06 24.10 4.25
N CYS A 99 -0.40 23.52 3.24
CA CYS A 99 1.05 23.58 3.09
C CYS A 99 1.57 25.01 2.91
N ALA A 100 0.85 25.87 2.19
CA ALA A 100 1.21 27.29 2.05
C ALA A 100 1.16 28.04 3.40
N ARG A 101 0.36 27.56 4.36
CA ARG A 101 0.27 28.11 5.73
C ARG A 101 1.23 27.44 6.72
N PHE A 102 2.02 26.46 6.29
CA PHE A 102 2.97 25.76 7.15
C PHE A 102 4.19 26.64 7.48
N ARG A 103 4.50 26.75 8.77
CA ARG A 103 5.58 27.62 9.31
C ARG A 103 6.77 26.83 9.87
N GLY A 104 6.80 25.51 9.71
CA GLY A 104 7.86 24.64 10.21
C GLY A 104 7.49 23.88 11.50
N ASN A 105 6.66 24.45 12.36
CA ASN A 105 6.33 23.87 13.68
C ASN A 105 4.84 23.92 14.06
N ASN A 106 3.97 24.41 13.19
CA ASN A 106 2.55 24.65 13.50
C ASN A 106 1.61 23.47 13.19
N TYR A 107 2.09 22.23 13.31
CA TYR A 107 1.34 21.02 12.96
C TYR A 107 0.00 20.90 13.71
N ALA A 108 0.01 21.10 15.04
CA ALA A 108 -1.20 21.03 15.86
C ALA A 108 -2.25 22.10 15.49
N ALA A 109 -1.79 23.31 15.12
CA ALA A 109 -2.67 24.39 14.70
C ALA A 109 -3.36 24.06 13.37
N LEU A 110 -2.59 23.58 12.38
CA LEU A 110 -3.12 23.15 11.08
C LEU A 110 -4.06 21.95 11.23
N ALA A 111 -3.74 21.00 12.11
CA ALA A 111 -4.59 19.84 12.39
C ALA A 111 -5.99 20.28 12.85
N ARG A 112 -6.06 21.24 13.77
CA ARG A 112 -7.32 21.81 14.25
C ARG A 112 -8.07 22.58 13.16
N GLU A 113 -7.38 23.46 12.42
CA GLU A 113 -7.97 24.32 11.39
C GLU A 113 -8.57 23.50 10.23
N TYR A 114 -7.86 22.46 9.78
CA TYR A 114 -8.26 21.63 8.64
C TYR A 114 -9.02 20.36 9.04
N ARG A 115 -9.32 20.18 10.34
CA ARG A 115 -9.99 19.00 10.91
C ARG A 115 -9.30 17.69 10.51
N LEU A 116 -7.99 17.65 10.70
CA LEU A 116 -7.13 16.51 10.44
C LEU A 116 -6.44 16.06 11.73
N THR A 117 -5.92 14.83 11.75
CA THR A 117 -4.99 14.42 12.79
C THR A 117 -3.62 15.06 12.55
N GLU A 118 -2.85 15.31 13.61
CA GLU A 118 -1.50 15.88 13.48
C GLU A 118 -0.58 15.01 12.60
N MET A 119 -0.70 13.68 12.72
CA MET A 119 0.02 12.74 11.86
C MET A 119 -0.34 12.91 10.38
N ARG A 120 -1.62 13.14 10.05
CA ARG A 120 -2.03 13.38 8.67
C ARG A 120 -1.46 14.69 8.14
N VAL A 121 -1.40 15.74 8.95
CA VAL A 121 -0.73 17.01 8.58
C VAL A 121 0.76 16.77 8.29
N ARG A 122 1.47 16.02 9.14
CA ARG A 122 2.89 15.70 8.95
C ARG A 122 3.14 14.97 7.63
N GLN A 123 2.31 13.99 7.28
CA GLN A 123 2.41 13.29 5.99
C GLN A 123 2.22 14.21 4.79
N ILE A 124 1.20 15.07 4.85
CA ILE A 124 0.89 16.02 3.77
C ILE A 124 2.06 17.00 3.59
N VAL A 125 2.56 17.57 4.69
CA VAL A 125 3.71 18.48 4.66
C VAL A 125 4.96 17.77 4.14
N GLY A 126 5.23 16.53 4.56
CA GLY A 126 6.37 15.75 4.08
C GLY A 126 6.31 15.48 2.57
N ALA A 127 5.15 15.06 2.07
CA ALA A 127 4.94 14.86 0.63
C ALA A 127 5.15 16.15 -0.17
N TRP A 128 4.63 17.27 0.33
CA TRP A 128 4.84 18.59 -0.28
C TRP A 128 6.30 19.03 -0.26
N GLN A 129 7.02 18.86 0.84
CA GLN A 129 8.44 19.20 0.93
C GLN A 129 9.30 18.39 -0.05
N GLN A 130 9.00 17.09 -0.18
CA GLN A 130 9.66 16.22 -1.15
C GLN A 130 9.42 16.67 -2.60
N GLU A 131 8.18 17.02 -2.94
CA GLU A 131 7.82 17.56 -4.27
C GLU A 131 8.60 18.86 -4.56
N GLN A 132 8.66 19.77 -3.59
CA GLN A 132 9.39 21.05 -3.72
C GLN A 132 10.90 20.84 -3.84
N PHE A 133 11.45 19.86 -3.12
CA PHE A 133 12.86 19.51 -3.19
C PHE A 133 13.24 18.95 -4.57
N LEU A 134 12.48 17.97 -5.08
CA LEU A 134 12.68 17.40 -6.41
C LEU A 134 12.55 18.46 -7.51
N ARG A 135 11.57 19.36 -7.40
CA ARG A 135 11.38 20.45 -8.36
C ARG A 135 12.56 21.43 -8.39
N ARG A 136 13.20 21.69 -7.25
CA ARG A 136 14.38 22.58 -7.15
C ARG A 136 15.65 21.89 -7.65
N GLN A 137 15.81 20.59 -7.43
CA GLN A 137 16.97 19.84 -7.95
C GLN A 137 17.01 19.84 -9.49
N GLY A 138 15.86 19.77 -10.17
CA GLY A 138 15.78 19.86 -11.63
C GLY A 138 16.11 21.25 -12.22
N GLN A 139 16.41 22.26 -11.39
CA GLN A 139 16.72 23.63 -11.81
C GLN A 139 18.15 24.08 -11.48
N LEU A 140 19.05 23.16 -11.10
CA LEU A 140 20.46 23.48 -10.85
C LEU A 140 21.13 23.98 -12.15
N PRO A 141 21.52 25.26 -12.27
CA PRO A 141 22.29 25.74 -13.41
C PRO A 141 23.73 25.25 -13.27
N GLY A 142 24.26 24.55 -14.29
CA GLY A 142 25.68 24.16 -14.34
C GLY A 142 25.98 22.67 -14.61
N LEU A 143 25.08 21.92 -15.25
CA LEU A 143 25.35 20.58 -15.77
C LEU A 143 25.05 20.50 -17.28
N ASP A 144 25.61 21.43 -18.06
CA ASP A 144 25.84 21.31 -19.50
C ASP A 144 27.34 21.47 -19.77
#